data_AF-A0A558DM48-F1
#
_entry.id   AF-A0A558DM48-F1
#
_cell.length_a   1.000
_cell.length_b   1.000
_cell.length_c   1.000
_cell.angle_alpha   90.00
_cell.angle_beta   90.00
_cell.angle_gamma   90.00
#
_symmetry.space_group_name_H-M   'P 1'
#
loop_
_entity.id
_entity.type
_entity.pdbx_description
1 polymer ?
#
loop_
_entity_poly.entity_id
_entity_poly.type
_entity_poly.pdbx_seq_one_letter_code
_entity_poly.pdbx_strand_id
1 'polypeptide(L)'
;MIGARVIAIILILLFPLPGYCEYLFFESDTATDIRGWHPESRNRCYFPGDEDADHLAAKLFKNILSYIQKDAEYSEALMKTAVTTGIAFCIENRADGSRGYYDYRYNIIAVRESLGFYQKVAIVLHELRHVEQVNRGFRQTLEYSMNEMTRMTYAVEADVQAFSVLFAWRMKKKGLPDLWHTLLTFKHYADIAKSFEQEMARSDDDMRAIKQAFIQWYDSAWRKKNYRTGCCMGYLDMLDETNLIESYELLPQDFFDELCVLPDGRNYGCQFTNVIKQES
;
A
#
# COMPACT_ATOMS: atom_id res chain seq x y z
N MET A 1 -8.50 21.96 -39.33
CA MET A 1 -7.43 21.24 -38.64
C MET A 1 -7.63 21.44 -37.15
N ILE A 2 -8.34 20.52 -36.50
CA ILE A 2 -8.68 20.56 -35.09
C ILE A 2 -7.81 19.48 -34.43
N GLY A 3 -6.95 19.90 -33.51
CA GLY A 3 -6.07 19.00 -32.76
C GLY A 3 -6.88 18.15 -31.80
N ALA A 4 -6.85 16.83 -32.00
CA ALA A 4 -7.43 15.87 -31.09
C ALA A 4 -6.56 15.80 -29.82
N ARG A 5 -7.12 16.27 -28.70
CA ARG A 5 -6.57 16.03 -27.36
C ARG A 5 -6.89 14.57 -27.00
N VAL A 6 -5.84 13.78 -26.77
CA VAL A 6 -5.96 12.42 -26.20
C VAL A 6 -6.43 12.58 -24.76
N ILE A 7 -7.66 12.14 -24.49
CA ILE A 7 -8.22 12.03 -23.14
C ILE A 7 -8.04 10.56 -22.74
N ALA A 8 -7.07 10.30 -21.86
CA ALA A 8 -6.87 9.00 -21.23
C ALA A 8 -7.83 8.87 -20.04
N ILE A 9 -8.59 7.77 -20.01
CA ILE A 9 -9.63 7.46 -19.03
C ILE A 9 -9.08 6.37 -18.10
N ILE A 10 -9.02 6.64 -16.78
CA ILE A 10 -8.30 5.91 -15.70
C ILE A 10 -9.30 5.50 -14.59
N LEU A 11 -9.17 4.32 -13.95
CA LEU A 11 -10.05 3.76 -12.92
C LEU A 11 -9.53 2.55 -12.04
N ILE A 12 -9.05 2.87 -10.82
CA ILE A 12 -9.25 2.41 -9.40
C ILE A 12 -9.25 0.95 -8.84
N LEU A 13 -8.68 0.82 -7.61
CA LEU A 13 -9.08 -0.09 -6.51
C LEU A 13 -10.01 0.54 -5.43
N LEU A 14 -11.08 -0.22 -5.07
CA LEU A 14 -12.25 0.01 -4.16
C LEU A 14 -13.68 0.16 -4.81
N PHE A 15 -13.83 -0.20 -6.11
CA PHE A 15 -15.05 -0.50 -6.96
C PHE A 15 -15.79 0.65 -7.69
N PRO A 16 -16.41 0.43 -8.90
CA PRO A 16 -16.16 -0.58 -9.97
C PRO A 16 -15.84 0.01 -11.38
N LEU A 17 -15.19 -0.83 -12.21
CA LEU A 17 -14.92 -0.75 -13.67
C LEU A 17 -13.68 0.05 -14.08
N PRO A 18 -13.04 -0.24 -15.25
CA PRO A 18 -11.58 -0.44 -15.34
C PRO A 18 -10.82 0.76 -15.90
N GLY A 19 -9.65 1.06 -15.34
CA GLY A 19 -8.66 1.88 -16.01
C GLY A 19 -7.34 1.94 -15.24
N TYR A 20 -6.27 1.51 -15.91
CA TYR A 20 -4.88 1.92 -15.74
C TYR A 20 -4.36 2.09 -14.30
N CYS A 21 -3.75 1.00 -13.82
CA CYS A 21 -2.71 1.06 -12.81
C CYS A 21 -1.40 1.40 -13.53
N GLU A 22 -1.13 2.69 -13.74
CA GLU A 22 0.23 3.12 -14.05
C GLU A 22 1.07 2.92 -12.79
N TYR A 23 1.73 1.76 -12.69
CA TYR A 23 2.99 1.64 -11.98
C TYR A 23 4.06 1.64 -13.09
N LEU A 24 4.60 2.80 -13.50
CA LEU A 24 5.74 2.85 -14.43
C LEU A 24 7.04 2.64 -13.67
N PHE A 25 7.74 1.55 -13.94
CA PHE A 25 8.93 1.14 -13.22
C PHE A 25 10.17 1.66 -13.94
N PHE A 26 10.77 2.72 -13.38
CA PHE A 26 12.13 3.12 -13.70
C PHE A 26 12.91 3.33 -12.40
N GLU A 27 14.15 2.84 -12.35
CA GLU A 27 15.14 3.31 -11.40
C GLU A 27 15.33 4.82 -11.61
N SER A 28 14.73 5.66 -10.77
CA SER A 28 15.14 7.06 -10.72
C SER A 28 16.33 7.16 -9.77
N ASP A 29 17.53 6.95 -10.31
CA ASP A 29 18.79 7.28 -9.63
C ASP A 29 18.97 8.79 -9.42
N THR A 30 18.04 9.60 -9.91
CA THR A 30 17.95 11.04 -9.65
C THR A 30 16.66 11.35 -8.92
N ALA A 31 16.73 12.21 -7.89
CA ALA A 31 15.55 12.75 -7.22
C ALA A 31 14.56 13.30 -8.24
N THR A 32 13.49 12.55 -8.50
CA THR A 32 12.47 12.93 -9.48
C THR A 32 11.83 14.24 -9.02
N ASP A 33 11.83 15.24 -9.91
CA ASP A 33 11.18 16.51 -9.63
C ASP A 33 9.68 16.27 -9.42
N ILE A 34 9.20 16.43 -8.19
CA ILE A 34 7.79 16.25 -7.82
C ILE A 34 6.85 17.21 -8.57
N ARG A 35 7.36 18.25 -9.23
CA ARG A 35 6.58 19.07 -10.16
C ARG A 35 6.14 18.30 -11.40
N GLY A 36 6.87 17.24 -11.77
CA GLY A 36 6.47 16.29 -12.80
C GLY A 36 5.25 15.45 -12.41
N TRP A 37 5.03 15.24 -11.10
CA TRP A 37 3.81 14.59 -10.60
C TRP A 37 2.61 15.54 -10.65
N HIS A 38 2.76 16.74 -10.08
CA HIS A 38 1.69 17.73 -10.08
C HIS A 38 2.25 19.16 -10.08
N PRO A 39 1.73 20.08 -10.93
CA PRO A 39 2.24 21.45 -11.02
C PRO A 39 2.09 22.24 -9.72
N GLU A 40 1.08 21.93 -8.90
CA GLU A 40 0.85 22.53 -7.57
C GLU A 40 1.47 21.74 -6.41
N SER A 41 2.44 20.85 -6.65
CA SER A 41 3.02 19.97 -5.64
C SER A 41 3.45 20.70 -4.35
N ARG A 42 3.99 21.92 -4.45
CA ARG A 42 4.37 22.75 -3.29
C ARG A 42 3.24 23.00 -2.27
N ASN A 43 1.99 23.13 -2.73
CA ASN A 43 0.85 23.39 -1.84
C ASN A 43 0.13 22.12 -1.43
N ARG A 44 0.33 21.04 -2.21
CA ARG A 44 -0.36 19.76 -2.06
C ARG A 44 0.42 18.72 -1.30
N CYS A 45 1.75 18.85 -1.23
CA CYS A 45 2.63 17.88 -0.62
C CYS A 45 3.30 18.44 0.63
N TYR A 46 3.42 17.58 1.64
CA TYR A 46 4.14 17.81 2.87
C TYR A 46 5.35 16.89 2.91
N PHE A 47 6.53 17.45 3.20
CA PHE A 47 7.75 16.68 3.43
C PHE A 47 7.96 16.53 4.94
N PRO A 48 8.18 15.32 5.47
CA PRO A 48 8.54 15.12 6.87
C PRO A 48 9.77 15.95 7.24
N GLY A 49 9.69 16.69 8.34
CA GLY A 49 10.75 17.61 8.78
C GLY A 49 10.60 19.05 8.29
N ASP A 50 9.63 19.35 7.42
CA ASP A 50 9.26 20.73 7.07
C ASP A 50 8.33 21.33 8.16
N GLU A 51 8.94 21.70 9.29
CA GLU A 51 8.19 22.18 10.47
C GLU A 51 7.52 23.54 10.24
N ASP A 52 8.08 24.37 9.34
CA ASP A 52 7.59 25.71 9.05
C ASP A 52 6.47 25.75 7.98
N ALA A 53 6.20 24.62 7.32
CA ALA A 53 5.12 24.52 6.35
C ALA A 53 3.73 24.80 6.96
N ASP A 54 3.07 25.86 6.47
CA ASP A 54 1.74 26.33 6.88
C ASP A 54 0.72 26.29 5.73
N HIS A 55 0.58 25.12 5.09
CA HIS A 55 -0.47 24.86 4.10
C HIS A 55 -1.34 23.65 4.49
N LEU A 56 -2.45 23.44 3.77
CA LEU A 56 -3.44 22.41 4.10
C LEU A 56 -2.84 21.01 4.23
N ALA A 57 -2.00 20.61 3.27
CA ALA A 57 -1.35 19.31 3.30
C ALA A 57 -0.43 19.15 4.52
N ALA A 58 0.38 20.16 4.86
CA ALA A 58 1.23 20.11 6.05
C ALA A 58 0.41 19.92 7.33
N LYS A 59 -0.67 20.68 7.52
CA LYS A 59 -1.57 20.53 8.68
C LYS A 59 -2.20 19.14 8.74
N LEU A 60 -2.68 18.65 7.61
CA LEU A 60 -3.31 17.34 7.52
C LEU A 60 -2.33 16.21 7.87
N PHE A 61 -1.16 16.20 7.24
CA PHE A 61 -0.20 15.11 7.41
C PHE A 61 0.53 15.19 8.75
N LYS A 62 0.84 16.38 9.28
CA LYS A 62 1.31 16.50 10.67
C LYS A 62 0.33 15.84 11.66
N ASN A 63 -0.98 16.03 11.47
CA ASN A 63 -1.99 15.39 12.31
C ASN A 63 -2.08 13.86 12.11
N ILE A 64 -2.00 13.38 10.87
CA ILE A 64 -2.01 11.93 10.57
C ILE A 64 -0.78 11.25 11.16
N LEU A 65 0.41 11.80 10.91
CA LEU A 65 1.68 11.24 11.37
C LEU A 65 1.76 11.29 12.90
N SER A 66 1.31 12.38 13.53
CA SER A 66 1.19 12.47 14.98
C SER A 66 0.26 11.39 15.57
N TYR A 67 -0.84 11.05 14.87
CA TYR A 67 -1.70 9.94 15.29
C TYR A 67 -0.97 8.59 15.20
N ILE A 68 -0.25 8.33 14.09
CA ILE A 68 0.50 7.08 13.88
C ILE A 68 1.61 6.95 14.95
N GLN A 69 2.30 8.05 15.28
CA GLN A 69 3.37 8.10 16.29
C GLN A 69 2.93 7.74 17.72
N LYS A 70 1.62 7.66 18.00
CA LYS A 70 1.11 7.15 19.29
C LYS A 70 1.40 5.65 19.48
N ASP A 71 1.80 4.94 18.42
CA ASP A 71 2.41 3.62 18.53
C ASP A 71 3.90 3.65 18.17
N ALA A 72 4.71 4.15 19.11
CA ALA A 72 6.16 4.33 18.95
C ALA A 72 6.86 3.09 18.37
N GLU A 73 6.53 1.89 18.86
CA GLU A 73 7.14 0.63 18.46
C GLU A 73 7.09 0.37 16.94
N TYR A 74 5.96 0.66 16.29
CA TYR A 74 5.80 0.44 14.85
C TYR A 74 5.97 1.70 14.01
N SER A 75 5.57 2.85 14.56
CA SER A 75 5.70 4.11 13.86
C SER A 75 7.15 4.53 13.64
N GLU A 76 8.08 4.21 14.55
CA GLU A 76 9.47 4.62 14.42
C GLU A 76 10.12 4.02 13.15
N ALA A 77 9.94 2.71 12.91
CA ALA A 77 10.51 2.08 11.73
C ALA A 77 9.86 2.59 10.42
N LEU A 78 8.53 2.71 10.40
CA LEU A 78 7.81 3.24 9.23
C LEU A 78 8.23 4.67 8.91
N MET A 79 8.31 5.53 9.93
CA MET A 79 8.71 6.92 9.78
C MET A 79 10.18 7.07 9.41
N LYS A 80 11.06 6.24 10.00
CA LYS A 80 12.48 6.21 9.64
C LYS A 80 12.63 5.94 8.15
N THR A 81 11.99 4.91 7.62
CA THR A 81 12.04 4.58 6.20
C THR A 81 11.51 5.74 5.35
N ALA A 82 10.34 6.31 5.70
CA ALA A 82 9.75 7.42 4.96
C ALA A 82 10.65 8.68 4.93
N VAL A 83 11.29 9.02 6.05
CA VAL A 83 12.23 10.14 6.15
C VAL A 83 13.51 9.86 5.35
N THR A 84 14.12 8.68 5.53
CA THR A 84 15.38 8.33 4.85
C THR A 84 15.22 8.22 3.34
N THR A 85 14.04 7.80 2.89
CA THR A 85 13.72 7.71 1.46
C THR A 85 13.24 9.04 0.89
N GLY A 86 12.90 10.05 1.72
CA GLY A 86 12.46 11.36 1.26
C GLY A 86 11.03 11.38 0.74
N ILE A 87 10.13 10.60 1.34
CA ILE A 87 8.72 10.50 0.90
C ILE A 87 8.00 11.83 1.10
N ALA A 88 7.29 12.29 0.06
CA ALA A 88 6.34 13.38 0.19
C ALA A 88 4.91 12.86 0.43
N PHE A 89 4.17 13.49 1.33
CA PHE A 89 2.79 13.16 1.62
C PHE A 89 1.85 14.16 0.95
N CYS A 90 1.05 13.72 0.00
CA CYS A 90 0.32 14.61 -0.91
C CYS A 90 -1.20 14.46 -0.84
N ILE A 91 -1.93 15.56 -1.04
CA ILE A 91 -3.37 15.54 -1.27
C ILE A 91 -3.64 15.46 -2.77
N GLU A 92 -4.45 14.49 -3.19
CA GLU A 92 -4.85 14.37 -4.59
C GLU A 92 -6.29 13.89 -4.78
N ASN A 93 -7.04 14.58 -5.64
CA ASN A 93 -8.41 14.23 -5.99
C ASN A 93 -8.46 13.70 -7.43
N ARG A 94 -7.82 12.57 -7.68
CA ARG A 94 -7.87 11.90 -8.99
C ARG A 94 -9.31 11.56 -9.35
N ALA A 95 -9.63 11.68 -10.64
CA ALA A 95 -10.94 11.32 -11.17
C ALA A 95 -11.13 9.81 -11.25
N ASP A 96 -10.03 9.04 -11.19
CA ASP A 96 -10.09 7.60 -11.21
C ASP A 96 -11.05 7.15 -10.12
N GLY A 97 -10.90 7.63 -8.88
CA GLY A 97 -11.67 7.22 -7.71
C GLY A 97 -10.82 6.56 -6.62
N SER A 98 -9.50 6.44 -6.84
CA SER A 98 -8.55 5.96 -5.84
C SER A 98 -8.67 6.79 -4.57
N ARG A 99 -8.53 6.10 -3.44
CA ARG A 99 -8.58 6.72 -2.11
C ARG A 99 -7.20 7.18 -1.64
N GLY A 100 -6.15 6.54 -2.16
CA GLY A 100 -4.76 6.89 -1.99
C GLY A 100 -3.87 5.82 -2.61
N TYR A 101 -2.58 6.11 -2.68
CA TYR A 101 -1.57 5.23 -3.27
C TYR A 101 -0.16 5.69 -2.88
N TYR A 102 0.78 4.76 -2.90
CA TYR A 102 2.21 5.02 -2.97
C TYR A 102 2.68 5.00 -4.44
N ASP A 103 3.29 6.08 -4.89
CA ASP A 103 4.00 6.14 -6.18
C ASP A 103 5.50 6.29 -5.92
N TYR A 104 6.23 5.22 -6.17
CA TYR A 104 7.67 5.15 -5.95
C TYR A 104 8.48 6.00 -6.95
N ARG A 105 7.93 6.35 -8.13
CA ARG A 105 8.68 7.14 -9.14
C ARG A 105 8.90 8.56 -8.66
N TYR A 106 7.85 9.14 -8.11
CA TYR A 106 7.88 10.47 -7.51
C TYR A 106 8.13 10.44 -6.01
N ASN A 107 8.18 9.23 -5.44
CA ASN A 107 8.37 8.94 -4.04
C ASN A 107 7.34 9.69 -3.16
N ILE A 108 6.07 9.46 -3.47
CA ILE A 108 4.95 10.13 -2.82
C ILE A 108 3.94 9.15 -2.25
N ILE A 109 3.34 9.50 -1.11
CA ILE A 109 2.10 8.90 -0.61
C ILE A 109 0.99 9.92 -0.83
N ALA A 110 0.05 9.63 -1.72
CA ALA A 110 -1.08 10.51 -1.99
C ALA A 110 -2.36 9.99 -1.33
N VAL A 111 -3.19 10.89 -0.78
CA VAL A 111 -4.52 10.57 -0.26
C VAL A 111 -5.58 11.52 -0.77
N ARG A 112 -6.79 10.98 -0.95
CA ARG A 112 -7.94 11.76 -1.40
C ARG A 112 -8.44 12.71 -0.32
N GLU A 113 -8.71 13.95 -0.72
CA GLU A 113 -9.09 15.03 0.20
C GLU A 113 -10.43 14.76 0.90
N SER A 114 -11.39 14.19 0.18
CA SER A 114 -12.77 14.02 0.65
C SER A 114 -12.96 12.94 1.73
N LEU A 115 -11.91 12.21 2.09
CA LEU A 115 -11.99 11.11 3.05
C LEU A 115 -12.06 11.58 4.50
N GLY A 116 -12.69 10.80 5.38
CA GLY A 116 -12.64 11.05 6.82
C GLY A 116 -11.22 10.91 7.38
N PHE A 117 -10.92 11.56 8.51
CA PHE A 117 -9.58 11.56 9.10
C PHE A 117 -9.01 10.14 9.29
N TYR A 118 -9.74 9.25 9.95
CA TYR A 118 -9.28 7.88 10.19
C TYR A 118 -9.21 7.02 8.93
N GLN A 119 -9.96 7.38 7.87
CA GLN A 119 -9.81 6.72 6.57
C GLN A 119 -8.48 7.11 5.93
N LYS A 120 -8.09 8.38 6.03
CA LYS A 120 -6.76 8.84 5.59
C LYS A 120 -5.64 8.21 6.42
N VAL A 121 -5.81 8.10 7.73
CA VAL A 121 -4.83 7.40 8.59
C VAL A 121 -4.65 5.95 8.13
N ALA A 122 -5.74 5.21 7.91
CA ALA A 122 -5.67 3.82 7.44
C ALA A 122 -4.92 3.69 6.11
N ILE A 123 -5.16 4.61 5.18
CA ILE A 123 -4.48 4.63 3.87
C ILE A 123 -3.02 5.00 4.02
N VAL A 124 -2.67 6.07 4.75
CA VAL A 124 -1.27 6.46 4.95
C VAL A 124 -0.48 5.33 5.63
N LEU A 125 -1.06 4.64 6.61
CA LEU A 125 -0.44 3.49 7.25
C LEU A 125 -0.21 2.34 6.26
N HIS A 126 -1.19 2.05 5.43
CA HIS A 126 -1.12 1.05 4.36
C HIS A 126 0.04 1.37 3.40
N GLU A 127 0.06 2.59 2.87
CA GLU A 127 1.10 3.02 1.93
C GLU A 127 2.50 3.08 2.57
N LEU A 128 2.61 3.46 3.85
CA LEU A 128 3.89 3.42 4.58
C LEU A 128 4.47 2.02 4.68
N ARG A 129 3.62 0.98 4.81
CA ARG A 129 4.08 -0.40 4.78
C ARG A 129 4.56 -0.79 3.38
N HIS A 130 3.92 -0.32 2.31
CA HIS A 130 4.45 -0.50 0.95
C HIS A 130 5.82 0.15 0.75
N VAL A 131 6.06 1.34 1.31
CA VAL A 131 7.39 1.97 1.27
C VAL A 131 8.45 1.06 1.91
N GLU A 132 8.15 0.45 3.06
CA GLU A 132 9.07 -0.48 3.72
C GLU A 132 9.28 -1.78 2.91
N GLN A 133 8.23 -2.36 2.36
CA GLN A 133 8.32 -3.55 1.50
C GLN A 133 9.15 -3.28 0.23
N VAL A 134 8.92 -2.14 -0.42
CA VAL A 134 9.67 -1.69 -1.61
C VAL A 134 11.14 -1.47 -1.26
N ASN A 135 11.46 -0.92 -0.09
CA ASN A 135 12.84 -0.77 0.38
C ASN A 135 13.54 -2.11 0.66
N ARG A 136 12.77 -3.20 0.81
CA ARG A 136 13.28 -4.57 0.99
C ARG A 136 13.29 -5.40 -0.29
N GLY A 137 12.92 -4.81 -1.42
CA GLY A 137 12.98 -5.46 -2.74
C GLY A 137 11.67 -6.07 -3.22
N PHE A 138 10.55 -5.91 -2.49
CA PHE A 138 9.23 -6.35 -2.96
C PHE A 138 8.66 -5.33 -3.96
N ARG A 139 9.13 -5.40 -5.20
CA ARG A 139 8.76 -4.50 -6.30
C ARG A 139 8.34 -5.30 -7.51
N GLN A 140 7.41 -4.79 -8.32
CA GLN A 140 7.15 -5.43 -9.61
C GLN A 140 8.37 -5.27 -10.50
N THR A 141 8.56 -6.26 -11.36
CA THR A 141 9.65 -6.32 -12.32
C THR A 141 9.24 -7.17 -13.51
N LEU A 142 9.92 -6.96 -14.63
CA LEU A 142 9.79 -7.81 -15.81
C LEU A 142 10.72 -9.04 -15.77
N GLU A 143 11.52 -9.19 -14.70
CA GLU A 143 12.40 -10.35 -14.53
C GLU A 143 11.65 -11.67 -14.39
N TYR A 144 10.43 -11.65 -13.85
CA TYR A 144 9.61 -12.83 -13.60
C TYR A 144 8.33 -12.82 -14.43
N SER A 145 7.67 -13.98 -14.51
CA SER A 145 6.40 -14.10 -15.22
C SER A 145 5.28 -13.25 -14.61
N MET A 146 4.31 -12.87 -15.44
CA MET A 146 3.13 -12.13 -15.00
C MET A 146 2.34 -12.85 -13.89
N ASN A 147 2.29 -14.19 -13.92
CA ASN A 147 1.63 -14.97 -12.87
C ASN A 147 2.37 -14.85 -11.54
N GLU A 148 3.70 -14.87 -11.58
CA GLU A 148 4.52 -14.71 -10.38
C GLU A 148 4.45 -13.29 -9.82
N MET A 149 4.39 -12.28 -10.68
CA MET A 149 4.10 -10.90 -10.28
C MET A 149 2.72 -10.75 -9.66
N THR A 150 1.72 -11.48 -10.16
CA THR A 150 0.39 -11.55 -9.53
C THR A 150 0.47 -12.20 -8.15
N ARG A 151 1.19 -13.32 -8.03
CA ARG A 151 1.40 -14.04 -6.76
C ARG A 151 2.08 -13.15 -5.72
N MET A 152 3.14 -12.43 -6.12
CA MET A 152 3.79 -11.45 -5.26
C MET A 152 2.84 -10.33 -4.85
N THR A 153 2.07 -9.77 -5.79
CA THR A 153 1.09 -8.71 -5.50
C THR A 153 0.12 -9.14 -4.41
N TYR A 154 -0.42 -10.35 -4.50
CA TYR A 154 -1.33 -10.88 -3.47
C TYR A 154 -0.66 -10.96 -2.10
N ALA A 155 0.57 -11.47 -2.04
CA ALA A 155 1.29 -11.62 -0.78
C ALA A 155 1.60 -10.26 -0.15
N VAL A 156 2.09 -9.31 -0.94
CA VAL A 156 2.41 -7.94 -0.53
C VAL A 156 1.17 -7.23 0.02
N GLU A 157 0.05 -7.28 -0.70
CA GLU A 157 -1.22 -6.67 -0.30
C GLU A 157 -1.84 -7.33 0.94
N ALA A 158 -1.75 -8.65 1.04
CA ALA A 158 -2.21 -9.38 2.22
C ALA A 158 -1.40 -8.99 3.46
N ASP A 159 -0.09 -8.85 3.35
CA ASP A 159 0.78 -8.39 4.44
C ASP A 159 0.43 -6.96 4.89
N VAL A 160 0.28 -6.03 3.95
CA VAL A 160 -0.07 -4.64 4.29
C VAL A 160 -1.42 -4.54 5.01
N GLN A 161 -2.42 -5.29 4.54
CA GLN A 161 -3.73 -5.31 5.19
C GLN A 161 -3.67 -5.96 6.57
N ALA A 162 -2.93 -7.06 6.73
CA ALA A 162 -2.73 -7.73 8.01
C ALA A 162 -2.04 -6.81 9.03
N PHE A 163 -0.97 -6.12 8.60
CA PHE A 163 -0.26 -5.12 9.41
C PHE A 163 -1.18 -3.96 9.82
N SER A 164 -1.97 -3.43 8.88
CA SER A 164 -2.90 -2.32 9.14
C SER A 164 -3.93 -2.66 10.23
N VAL A 165 -4.42 -3.91 10.22
CA VAL A 165 -5.36 -4.43 11.22
C VAL A 165 -4.67 -4.61 12.59
N LEU A 166 -3.47 -5.18 12.63
CA LEU A 166 -2.68 -5.30 13.86
C LEU A 166 -2.44 -3.93 14.51
N PHE A 167 -2.01 -2.95 13.72
CA PHE A 167 -1.79 -1.58 14.21
C PHE A 167 -3.08 -0.98 14.78
N ALA A 168 -4.19 -1.07 14.05
CA ALA A 168 -5.49 -0.57 14.52
C ALA A 168 -5.95 -1.25 15.81
N TRP A 169 -5.70 -2.55 15.97
CA TRP A 169 -5.99 -3.29 17.20
C TRP A 169 -5.15 -2.82 18.38
N ARG A 170 -3.85 -2.57 18.16
CA ARG A 170 -2.95 -2.00 19.19
C ARG A 170 -3.43 -0.61 19.62
N MET A 171 -3.83 0.23 18.67
CA MET A 171 -4.43 1.54 18.95
C MET A 171 -5.73 1.43 19.76
N LYS A 172 -6.61 0.46 19.43
CA LYS A 172 -7.80 0.13 20.21
C LYS A 172 -7.45 -0.26 21.65
N LYS A 173 -6.45 -1.14 21.85
CA LYS A 173 -5.96 -1.54 23.19
C LYS A 173 -5.41 -0.35 23.99
N LYS A 174 -4.91 0.69 23.33
CA LYS A 174 -4.46 1.96 23.95
C LYS A 174 -5.59 3.00 24.17
N GLY A 175 -6.86 2.62 23.98
CA GLY A 175 -8.00 3.51 24.17
C GLY A 175 -8.29 4.44 22.98
N LEU A 176 -7.75 4.14 21.79
CA LEU A 176 -7.96 4.91 20.56
C LEU A 176 -8.67 4.03 19.50
N PRO A 177 -9.97 3.72 19.68
CA PRO A 177 -10.66 2.69 18.89
C PRO A 177 -11.09 3.13 17.49
N ASP A 178 -11.02 4.42 17.17
CA ASP A 178 -11.64 4.96 15.95
C ASP A 178 -11.02 4.41 14.65
N LEU A 179 -9.71 4.16 14.62
CA LEU A 179 -9.07 3.53 13.47
C LEU A 179 -9.60 2.10 13.28
N TRP A 180 -9.72 1.34 14.37
CA TRP A 180 -10.31 0.00 14.35
C TRP A 180 -11.75 0.01 13.81
N HIS A 181 -12.59 0.91 14.34
CA HIS A 181 -13.96 1.08 13.86
C HIS A 181 -14.00 1.45 12.37
N THR A 182 -13.07 2.29 11.92
CA THR A 182 -12.97 2.68 10.51
C THR A 182 -12.68 1.49 9.61
N LEU A 183 -11.73 0.61 9.98
CA LEU A 183 -11.41 -0.57 9.18
C LEU A 183 -12.61 -1.53 9.03
N LEU A 184 -13.45 -1.64 10.06
CA LEU A 184 -14.69 -2.44 10.01
C LEU A 184 -15.74 -1.90 9.03
N THR A 185 -15.58 -0.66 8.54
CA THR A 185 -16.48 -0.08 7.54
C THR A 185 -15.98 -0.22 6.09
N PHE A 186 -14.74 -0.68 5.90
CA PHE A 186 -14.17 -0.78 4.56
C PHE A 186 -14.80 -1.93 3.79
N LYS A 187 -15.59 -1.57 2.78
CA LYS A 187 -16.23 -2.51 1.86
C LYS A 187 -15.16 -3.43 1.27
N HIS A 188 -15.37 -4.74 1.36
CA HIS A 188 -14.44 -5.78 0.87
C HIS A 188 -13.12 -5.93 1.63
N TYR A 189 -12.97 -5.30 2.80
CA TYR A 189 -11.80 -5.49 3.68
C TYR A 189 -12.18 -5.66 5.16
N ALA A 190 -13.41 -5.30 5.54
CA ALA A 190 -13.89 -5.44 6.91
C ALA A 190 -13.85 -6.88 7.46
N ASP A 191 -13.90 -7.89 6.59
CA ASP A 191 -13.76 -9.31 6.93
C ASP A 191 -12.38 -9.65 7.51
N ILE A 192 -11.33 -8.98 7.02
CA ILE A 192 -9.94 -9.17 7.51
C ILE A 192 -9.86 -8.76 8.99
N ALA A 193 -10.37 -7.58 9.34
CA ALA A 193 -10.40 -7.10 10.72
C ALA A 193 -11.25 -8.01 11.63
N LYS A 194 -12.39 -8.52 11.13
CA LYS A 194 -13.22 -9.47 11.86
C LYS A 194 -12.51 -10.79 12.13
N SER A 195 -11.81 -11.35 11.15
CA SER A 195 -11.02 -12.58 11.33
C SER A 195 -9.90 -12.39 12.35
N PHE A 196 -9.23 -11.24 12.33
CA PHE A 196 -8.22 -10.89 13.33
C PHE A 196 -8.81 -10.86 14.75
N GLU A 197 -9.92 -10.15 14.94
CA GLU A 197 -10.57 -10.02 16.26
C GLU A 197 -11.08 -11.36 16.79
N GLN A 198 -11.61 -12.22 15.93
CA GLN A 198 -12.01 -13.58 16.29
C GLN A 198 -10.83 -14.41 16.77
N GLU A 199 -9.69 -14.34 16.07
CA GLU A 199 -8.48 -15.06 16.49
C GLU A 199 -7.92 -14.50 17.80
N MET A 200 -7.87 -13.18 17.97
CA MET A 200 -7.49 -12.54 19.24
C MET A 200 -8.37 -13.00 20.41
N ALA A 201 -9.68 -13.08 20.21
CA ALA A 201 -10.61 -13.55 21.24
C ALA A 201 -10.38 -15.03 21.62
N ARG A 202 -9.87 -15.83 20.68
CA ARG A 202 -9.65 -17.27 20.85
C ARG A 202 -8.29 -17.60 21.47
N SER A 203 -7.23 -16.91 21.06
CA SER A 203 -5.85 -17.26 21.40
C SER A 203 -5.13 -16.23 22.27
N ASP A 204 -5.62 -14.99 22.31
CA ASP A 204 -4.90 -13.82 22.86
C ASP A 204 -3.46 -13.69 22.33
N ASP A 205 -3.23 -14.14 21.09
CA ASP A 205 -1.93 -14.17 20.42
C ASP A 205 -1.99 -13.30 19.16
N ASP A 206 -1.30 -12.16 19.19
CA ASP A 206 -1.28 -11.18 18.11
C ASP A 206 -0.62 -11.72 16.83
N MET A 207 0.40 -12.58 16.97
CA MET A 207 1.11 -13.22 15.86
C MET A 207 0.22 -14.23 15.15
N ARG A 208 -0.62 -14.97 15.89
CA ARG A 208 -1.65 -15.82 15.27
C ARG A 208 -2.73 -14.99 14.60
N ALA A 209 -3.19 -13.92 15.25
CA ALA A 209 -4.26 -13.08 14.71
C ALA A 209 -3.86 -12.35 13.42
N ILE A 210 -2.64 -11.79 13.34
CA ILE A 210 -2.15 -11.17 12.11
C ILE A 210 -1.98 -12.21 11.00
N LYS A 211 -1.52 -13.43 11.32
CA LYS A 211 -1.46 -14.52 10.34
C LYS A 211 -2.85 -14.89 9.80
N GLN A 212 -3.88 -14.89 10.65
CA GLN A 212 -5.25 -15.12 10.21
C GLN A 212 -5.77 -13.97 9.32
N ALA A 213 -5.47 -12.72 9.65
CA ALA A 213 -5.78 -11.58 8.80
C ALA A 213 -5.14 -11.71 7.40
N PHE A 214 -3.88 -12.11 7.34
CA PHE A 214 -3.18 -12.37 6.09
C PHE A 214 -3.89 -13.44 5.26
N ILE A 215 -4.24 -14.58 5.87
CA ILE A 215 -4.97 -15.67 5.19
C ILE A 215 -6.34 -15.18 4.71
N GLN A 216 -7.08 -14.47 5.56
CA GLN A 216 -8.42 -13.97 5.26
C GLN A 216 -8.44 -13.07 4.02
N TRP A 217 -7.35 -12.36 3.73
CA TRP A 217 -7.22 -11.56 2.50
C TRP A 217 -7.49 -12.40 1.24
N TYR A 218 -6.98 -13.64 1.17
CA TYR A 218 -7.08 -14.52 0.01
C TYR A 218 -8.48 -15.09 -0.23
N ASP A 219 -9.35 -15.11 0.78
CA ASP A 219 -10.70 -15.69 0.68
C ASP A 219 -11.66 -14.83 -0.17
N SER A 220 -11.30 -13.59 -0.46
CA SER A 220 -12.14 -12.72 -1.29
C SER A 220 -11.81 -12.89 -2.77
N ALA A 221 -12.70 -13.58 -3.48
CA ALA A 221 -12.65 -13.67 -4.95
C ALA A 221 -12.61 -12.28 -5.61
N TRP A 222 -13.23 -11.27 -4.98
CA TRP A 222 -13.15 -9.92 -5.49
C TRP A 222 -11.74 -9.34 -5.41
N ARG A 223 -11.07 -9.43 -4.24
CA ARG A 223 -9.71 -8.92 -4.06
C ARG A 223 -8.80 -9.57 -5.10
N LYS A 224 -8.79 -10.91 -5.16
CA LYS A 224 -7.97 -11.65 -6.12
C LYS A 224 -8.19 -11.20 -7.57
N LYS A 225 -9.45 -11.17 -8.03
CA LYS A 225 -9.77 -10.73 -9.40
C LYS A 225 -9.27 -9.32 -9.69
N ASN A 226 -9.53 -8.38 -8.78
CA ASN A 226 -9.18 -6.98 -9.00
C ASN A 226 -7.67 -6.73 -8.97
N TYR A 227 -6.96 -7.31 -8.01
CA TYR A 227 -5.50 -7.17 -7.93
C TYR A 227 -4.79 -7.90 -9.07
N ARG A 228 -5.28 -9.06 -9.51
CA ARG A 228 -4.76 -9.71 -10.72
C ARG A 228 -4.92 -8.84 -11.95
N THR A 229 -6.12 -8.28 -12.14
CA THR A 229 -6.37 -7.41 -13.31
C THR A 229 -5.43 -6.21 -13.30
N GLY A 230 -5.28 -5.53 -12.16
CA GLY A 230 -4.37 -4.40 -12.02
C GLY A 230 -2.90 -4.77 -12.25
N CYS A 231 -2.44 -5.88 -11.67
CA CYS A 231 -1.08 -6.38 -11.85
C CYS A 231 -0.80 -6.76 -13.32
N CYS A 232 -1.69 -7.52 -13.97
CA CYS A 232 -1.52 -7.91 -15.37
C CYS A 232 -1.49 -6.68 -16.30
N MET A 233 -2.36 -5.69 -16.08
CA MET A 233 -2.36 -4.46 -16.86
C MET A 233 -1.05 -3.68 -16.67
N GLY A 234 -0.61 -3.47 -15.42
CA GLY A 234 0.66 -2.80 -15.15
C GLY A 234 1.87 -3.55 -15.72
N TYR A 235 1.83 -4.89 -15.75
CA TYR A 235 2.87 -5.70 -16.38
C TYR A 235 2.94 -5.50 -17.89
N LEU A 236 1.79 -5.44 -18.57
CA LEU A 236 1.72 -5.16 -20.00
C LEU A 236 2.17 -3.73 -20.32
N ASP A 237 1.76 -2.75 -19.51
CA ASP A 237 2.20 -1.36 -19.66
C ASP A 237 3.74 -1.26 -19.54
N MET A 238 4.35 -1.97 -18.58
CA MET A 238 5.81 -2.07 -18.47
C MET A 238 6.48 -2.68 -19.72
N LEU A 239 5.91 -3.73 -20.29
CA LEU A 239 6.45 -4.35 -21.51
C LEU A 239 6.39 -3.37 -22.69
N ASP A 240 5.27 -2.68 -22.86
CA ASP A 240 5.09 -1.69 -23.93
C ASP A 240 6.09 -0.54 -23.81
N GLU A 241 6.32 -0.04 -22.60
CA GLU A 241 7.26 1.05 -22.34
C GLU A 241 8.72 0.67 -22.56
N THR A 242 9.10 -0.51 -22.07
CA THR A 242 10.49 -1.00 -22.12
C THR A 242 10.82 -1.69 -23.44
N ASN A 243 9.81 -2.02 -24.25
CA ASN A 243 9.92 -2.83 -25.46
C ASN A 243 10.63 -4.18 -25.22
N LEU A 244 10.51 -4.72 -24.01
CA LEU A 244 11.01 -6.04 -23.65
C LEU A 244 10.03 -7.15 -24.04
N ILE A 245 10.51 -8.39 -24.01
CA ILE A 245 9.67 -9.58 -24.16
C ILE A 245 9.35 -10.10 -22.75
N GLU A 246 8.14 -10.63 -22.57
CA GLU A 246 7.71 -11.26 -21.32
C GLU A 246 8.72 -12.32 -20.83
N SER A 247 9.01 -12.29 -19.53
CA SER A 247 9.76 -13.34 -18.85
C SER A 247 8.85 -14.49 -18.44
N TYR A 248 9.42 -15.69 -18.35
CA TYR A 248 8.74 -16.89 -17.82
C TYR A 248 9.41 -17.41 -16.56
N GLU A 249 10.36 -16.66 -16.00
CA GLU A 249 11.07 -17.05 -14.79
C GLU A 249 10.15 -17.06 -13.57
N LEU A 250 10.46 -17.95 -12.64
CA LEU A 250 9.75 -18.09 -11.37
C LEU A 250 10.42 -17.25 -10.29
N LEU A 251 9.63 -16.76 -9.33
CA LEU A 251 10.22 -16.16 -8.14
C LEU A 251 11.06 -17.21 -7.39
N PRO A 252 12.20 -16.81 -6.80
CA PRO A 252 12.99 -17.66 -5.92
C PRO A 252 12.13 -18.31 -4.82
N GLN A 253 12.51 -19.52 -4.40
CA GLN A 253 11.75 -20.26 -3.40
C GLN A 253 11.68 -19.54 -2.04
N ASP A 254 12.73 -18.79 -1.71
CA ASP A 254 12.93 -18.01 -0.50
C ASP A 254 12.45 -16.54 -0.63
N PHE A 255 11.88 -16.15 -1.78
CA PHE A 255 11.49 -14.77 -2.06
C PHE A 255 10.60 -14.14 -0.98
N PHE A 256 9.72 -14.95 -0.35
CA PHE A 256 8.79 -14.47 0.67
C PHE A 256 9.25 -14.64 2.12
N ASP A 257 10.46 -15.18 2.38
CA ASP A 257 10.91 -15.50 3.74
C ASP A 257 10.89 -14.29 4.67
N GLU A 258 11.18 -13.13 4.08
CA GLU A 258 11.29 -11.85 4.77
C GLU A 258 9.98 -11.04 4.74
N LEU A 259 9.04 -11.32 3.84
CA LEU A 259 7.85 -10.47 3.64
C LEU A 259 7.10 -10.16 4.94
N CYS A 260 6.98 -11.16 5.80
CA CYS A 260 6.12 -11.13 6.98
C CYS A 260 6.85 -10.82 8.30
N VAL A 261 8.00 -10.17 8.17
CA VAL A 261 8.71 -9.53 9.29
C VAL A 261 8.07 -8.19 9.59
N LEU A 262 7.71 -7.98 10.85
CA LEU A 262 7.15 -6.76 11.40
C LEU A 262 8.26 -5.74 11.72
N PRO A 263 7.91 -4.46 11.91
CA PRO A 263 8.85 -3.41 12.33
C PRO A 263 9.71 -3.74 13.56
N ASP A 264 9.20 -4.55 14.49
CA ASP A 264 9.89 -4.99 15.71
C ASP A 264 10.80 -6.22 15.49
N GLY A 265 10.90 -6.71 14.26
CA GLY A 265 11.69 -7.88 13.87
C GLY A 265 10.98 -9.22 14.06
N ARG A 266 9.78 -9.27 14.66
CA ARG A 266 9.02 -10.52 14.78
C ARG A 266 8.49 -10.94 13.41
N ASN A 267 8.57 -12.24 13.10
CA ASN A 267 8.01 -12.81 11.88
C ASN A 267 6.74 -13.61 12.21
N TYR A 268 5.60 -13.28 11.58
CA TYR A 268 4.33 -13.99 11.82
C TYR A 268 4.12 -15.22 10.94
N GLY A 269 5.11 -15.59 10.13
CA GLY A 269 5.17 -16.87 9.46
C GLY A 269 4.14 -17.02 8.33
N CYS A 270 3.85 -15.95 7.59
CA CYS A 270 2.92 -16.01 6.45
C CYS A 270 3.48 -16.86 5.29
N GLN A 271 4.79 -16.91 5.11
CA GLN A 271 5.51 -17.69 4.09
C GLN A 271 5.26 -19.19 4.25
N PHE A 272 4.88 -19.62 5.46
CA PHE A 272 4.51 -21.00 5.75
C PHE A 272 3.02 -21.29 5.51
N THR A 273 2.23 -20.32 5.05
CA THR A 273 0.83 -20.55 4.69
C THR A 273 0.71 -21.17 3.30
N ASN A 274 -0.34 -21.96 3.10
CA ASN A 274 -0.59 -22.57 1.79
C ASN A 274 -1.11 -21.56 0.76
N VAL A 275 -1.71 -20.45 1.21
CA VAL A 275 -2.31 -19.45 0.30
C VAL A 275 -1.28 -18.76 -0.59
N ILE A 276 -0.04 -18.57 -0.13
CA ILE A 276 1.07 -18.05 -0.97
C ILE A 276 1.55 -19.09 -1.99
N LYS A 277 1.47 -20.38 -1.64
CA LYS A 277 1.99 -21.47 -2.47
C LYS A 277 1.02 -21.92 -3.56
N GLN A 278 -0.28 -21.73 -3.36
CA GLN A 278 -1.34 -22.29 -4.20
C GLN A 278 -1.74 -21.43 -5.41
N GLU A 279 -1.19 -20.23 -5.54
CA GLU A 279 -1.58 -19.25 -6.56
C GLU A 279 -0.54 -19.09 -7.70
N SER A 280 0.36 -20.08 -7.87
CA SER A 280 1.31 -20.18 -9.01
C SER A 280 0.68 -20.82 -10.24
#